data_AF-A0AAE8U5T5-F1
#
_entry.id   AF-A0AAE8U5T5-F1
#
_cell.length_a   1.000
_cell.length_b   1.000
_cell.length_c   1.000
_cell.angle_alpha   90.00
_cell.angle_beta   90.00
_cell.angle_gamma   90.00
#
_symmetry.space_group_name_H-M   'P 1'
#
loop_
_entity.id
_entity.type
_entity.pdbx_description
1 polymer ?
#
loop_
_entity_poly.entity_id
_entity_poly.type
_entity_poly.pdbx_seq_one_letter_code
_entity_poly.pdbx_strand_id
1 'polypeptide(L)'
;MGIRLRTKKLIYSGLAGAGIMLLLSSTGGYLAYNKMEEREIALKREYKGKMEALQLVADQSENALALNQDVAKGEQITESMLTEVYVPEGAAAGDRFLLNTWEAAGDTPYFAKTDLTANTLLTESIVYAEEMITNDIREGEYSFIELPSKLEVGKYIDIRIQFPTGDDFVLFSKKKVKDALGVTVWFDIDEGEIMTMSSAIVDAYEQGAKIYALPYVDEHMQQKSEMTYPVKLNVKELIEKDPNIVNIAKLNLEQQNRARVEENLKALDEITKEKIRAGEAATKNALTQDQEKRSAEERINALNEHQQQEQYDLVGGGEGGSEE
;
A
#
# COMPACT_ATOMS: atom_id res chain seq x y z
N MET A 1 -7.56 80.03 -73.11
CA MET A 1 -8.75 79.26 -73.58
C MET A 1 -9.75 79.16 -72.43
N GLY A 2 -10.93 79.81 -72.52
CA GLY A 2 -11.82 79.97 -71.37
C GLY A 2 -12.93 78.92 -71.28
N ILE A 3 -13.00 78.17 -70.17
CA ILE A 3 -14.08 77.20 -69.91
C ILE A 3 -15.41 77.95 -69.69
N ARG A 4 -16.47 77.55 -70.42
CA ARG A 4 -17.80 78.16 -70.36
C ARG A 4 -18.44 78.05 -68.97
N LEU A 5 -19.23 79.06 -68.59
CA LEU A 5 -19.70 79.23 -67.21
C LEU A 5 -20.65 78.12 -66.72
N ARG A 6 -21.41 77.48 -67.63
CA ARG A 6 -22.23 76.30 -67.31
C ARG A 6 -21.38 75.05 -66.99
N THR A 7 -20.31 74.79 -67.75
CA THR A 7 -19.42 73.65 -67.46
C THR A 7 -18.65 73.84 -66.15
N LYS A 8 -18.27 75.07 -65.78
CA LYS A 8 -17.71 75.35 -64.44
C LYS A 8 -18.65 74.91 -63.32
N LYS A 9 -19.94 75.29 -63.37
CA LYS A 9 -20.93 74.88 -62.34
C LYS A 9 -21.08 73.36 -62.24
N LEU A 10 -21.06 72.67 -63.38
CA LEU A 10 -21.20 71.20 -63.45
C LEU A 10 -19.97 70.47 -62.86
N ILE A 11 -18.76 71.01 -63.09
CA ILE A 11 -17.51 70.53 -62.47
C ILE A 11 -17.55 70.76 -60.95
N TYR A 12 -17.99 71.93 -60.47
CA TYR A 12 -18.10 72.19 -59.03
C TYR A 12 -19.10 71.25 -58.33
N SER A 13 -20.26 70.95 -58.94
CA SER A 13 -21.19 69.96 -58.36
C SER A 13 -20.63 68.54 -58.35
N GLY A 14 -19.85 68.15 -59.37
CA GLY A 14 -19.18 66.85 -59.40
C GLY A 14 -18.11 66.72 -58.30
N LEU A 15 -17.29 67.77 -58.11
CA LEU A 15 -16.30 67.81 -57.03
C LEU A 15 -16.94 67.83 -55.63
N ALA A 16 -18.03 68.57 -55.44
CA ALA A 16 -18.77 68.57 -54.18
C ALA A 16 -19.37 67.19 -53.85
N GLY A 17 -20.00 66.53 -54.83
CA GLY A 17 -20.52 65.17 -54.67
C GLY A 17 -19.42 64.13 -54.39
N ALA A 18 -18.29 64.22 -55.09
CA ALA A 18 -17.12 63.36 -54.85
C ALA A 18 -16.54 63.57 -53.43
N GLY A 19 -16.45 64.80 -52.95
CA GLY A 19 -16.01 65.11 -51.59
C GLY A 19 -16.93 64.51 -50.52
N ILE A 20 -18.26 64.62 -50.71
CA ILE A 20 -19.24 64.01 -49.80
C ILE A 20 -19.15 62.47 -49.81
N MET A 21 -19.01 61.85 -50.98
CA MET A 21 -18.85 60.39 -51.09
C MET A 21 -17.56 59.91 -50.42
N LEU A 22 -16.44 60.61 -50.60
CA LEU A 22 -15.18 60.28 -49.92
C LEU A 22 -15.33 60.38 -48.39
N LEU A 23 -15.96 61.44 -47.87
CA LEU A 23 -16.21 61.58 -46.43
C LEU A 23 -17.09 60.45 -45.87
N LEU A 24 -18.15 60.07 -46.59
CA LEU A 24 -19.04 58.96 -46.19
C LEU A 24 -18.30 57.61 -46.22
N SER A 25 -17.54 57.32 -47.28
CA SER A 25 -16.74 56.09 -47.39
C SER A 25 -15.64 56.02 -46.34
N SER A 26 -14.93 57.13 -46.06
CA SER A 26 -13.91 57.19 -45.01
C SER A 26 -14.52 56.99 -43.61
N THR A 27 -15.66 57.63 -43.33
CA THR A 27 -16.36 57.47 -42.04
C THR A 27 -16.88 56.05 -41.85
N GLY A 28 -17.50 55.47 -42.88
CA GLY A 28 -17.97 54.07 -42.85
C GLY A 28 -16.82 53.07 -42.70
N GLY A 29 -15.70 53.30 -43.41
CA GLY A 29 -14.49 52.49 -43.29
C GLY A 29 -13.86 52.55 -41.90
N TYR A 30 -13.79 53.74 -41.30
CA TYR A 30 -13.29 53.93 -39.93
C TYR A 30 -14.18 53.22 -38.89
N LEU A 31 -15.51 53.35 -38.99
CA LEU A 31 -16.43 52.64 -38.10
C LEU A 31 -16.35 51.11 -38.28
N ALA A 32 -16.17 50.62 -39.50
CA ALA A 32 -15.96 49.20 -39.77
C ALA A 32 -14.61 48.70 -39.20
N TYR A 33 -13.54 49.49 -39.32
CA TYR A 33 -12.22 49.19 -38.77
C TYR A 33 -12.27 49.11 -37.24
N ASN A 34 -12.80 50.14 -36.56
CA ASN A 34 -12.91 50.14 -35.09
C ASN A 34 -13.75 48.95 -34.58
N LYS A 35 -14.84 48.59 -35.28
CA LYS A 35 -15.66 47.42 -34.94
C LYS A 35 -14.94 46.08 -35.15
N MET A 36 -13.99 46.02 -36.08
CA MET A 36 -13.11 44.86 -36.27
C MET A 36 -12.02 44.81 -35.20
N GLU A 37 -11.44 45.95 -34.84
CA GLU A 37 -10.45 46.08 -33.75
C GLU A 37 -11.05 45.70 -32.39
N GLU A 38 -12.26 46.17 -32.07
CA GLU A 38 -13.02 45.76 -30.88
C GLU A 38 -13.24 44.24 -30.82
N ARG A 39 -13.56 43.61 -31.97
CA ARG A 39 -13.72 42.15 -32.08
C ARG A 39 -12.40 41.42 -31.87
N GLU A 40 -11.31 41.90 -32.45
CA GLU A 40 -9.98 41.33 -32.22
C GLU A 40 -9.55 41.44 -30.77
N ILE A 41 -9.79 42.58 -30.12
CA ILE A 41 -9.45 42.80 -28.70
C ILE A 41 -10.31 41.89 -27.81
N ALA A 42 -11.61 41.77 -28.08
CA ALA A 42 -12.50 40.87 -27.36
C ALA A 42 -12.05 39.40 -27.52
N LEU A 43 -11.74 38.97 -28.74
CA LEU A 43 -11.27 37.62 -29.05
C LEU A 43 -9.91 37.33 -28.39
N LYS A 44 -8.95 38.25 -28.48
CA LYS A 44 -7.64 38.15 -27.79
C LYS A 44 -7.81 38.06 -26.27
N ARG A 45 -8.76 38.80 -25.68
CA ARG A 45 -9.08 38.73 -24.25
C ARG A 45 -9.71 37.37 -23.88
N GLU A 46 -10.60 36.84 -24.70
CA GLU A 46 -11.20 35.52 -24.50
C GLU A 46 -10.14 34.40 -24.56
N TYR A 47 -9.27 34.42 -25.57
CA TYR A 47 -8.15 33.47 -25.66
C TYR A 47 -7.20 33.60 -24.46
N LYS A 48 -6.86 34.83 -24.03
CA LYS A 48 -6.00 35.03 -22.85
C LYS A 48 -6.64 34.44 -21.58
N GLY A 49 -7.93 34.69 -21.35
CA GLY A 49 -8.65 34.12 -20.20
C GLY A 49 -8.74 32.59 -20.25
N LYS A 50 -8.93 32.01 -21.44
CA LYS A 50 -8.87 30.55 -21.65
C LYS A 50 -7.47 29.98 -21.38
N MET A 51 -6.41 30.66 -21.82
CA MET A 51 -5.04 30.26 -21.54
C MET A 51 -4.69 30.36 -20.06
N GLU A 52 -5.11 31.44 -19.37
CA GLU A 52 -4.92 31.59 -17.92
C GLU A 52 -5.66 30.49 -17.13
N ALA A 53 -6.88 30.12 -17.54
CA ALA A 53 -7.61 29.02 -16.93
C ALA A 53 -6.95 27.64 -17.18
N LEU A 54 -6.45 27.39 -18.39
CA LEU A 54 -5.71 26.16 -18.70
C LEU A 54 -4.37 26.08 -17.96
N GLN A 55 -3.65 27.19 -17.85
CA GLN A 55 -2.40 27.28 -17.09
C GLN A 55 -2.67 27.01 -15.60
N LEU A 56 -3.70 27.61 -15.01
CA LEU A 56 -4.07 27.36 -13.61
C LEU A 56 -4.34 25.88 -13.34
N VAL A 57 -5.04 25.19 -14.24
CA VAL A 57 -5.31 23.75 -14.13
C VAL A 57 -4.01 22.94 -14.27
N ALA A 58 -3.14 23.30 -15.21
CA ALA A 58 -1.84 22.63 -15.40
C ALA A 58 -0.91 22.83 -14.19
N ASP A 59 -0.84 24.05 -13.63
CA ASP A 59 -0.04 24.38 -12.45
C ASP A 59 -0.54 23.67 -11.17
N GLN A 60 -1.80 23.22 -11.17
CA GLN A 60 -2.45 22.43 -10.12
C GLN A 60 -2.58 20.94 -10.48
N SER A 61 -1.90 20.46 -11.52
CA SER A 61 -1.94 19.05 -11.95
C SER A 61 -0.66 18.31 -11.61
N GLU A 62 -0.83 17.03 -11.26
CA GLU A 62 0.25 16.10 -10.96
C GLU A 62 0.32 14.98 -12.02
N ASN A 63 1.51 14.38 -12.19
CA ASN A 63 1.72 13.25 -13.09
C ASN A 63 1.39 11.95 -12.36
N ALA A 64 0.20 11.43 -12.65
CA ALA A 64 -0.30 10.17 -12.11
C ALA A 64 -0.31 9.06 -13.17
N LEU A 65 -0.51 7.83 -12.73
CA LEU A 65 -0.56 6.65 -13.59
C LEU A 65 -2.00 6.19 -13.81
N ALA A 66 -2.35 5.91 -15.06
CA ALA A 66 -3.61 5.30 -15.44
C ALA A 66 -3.38 4.03 -16.28
N LEU A 67 -4.38 3.15 -16.32
CA LEU A 67 -4.34 1.96 -17.18
C LEU A 67 -4.50 2.35 -18.66
N ASN A 68 -3.74 1.72 -19.55
CA ASN A 68 -3.87 1.88 -21.00
C ASN A 68 -4.78 0.82 -21.66
N GLN A 69 -5.17 -0.21 -20.91
CA GLN A 69 -6.04 -1.31 -21.33
C GLN A 69 -6.97 -1.75 -20.18
N ASP A 70 -7.95 -2.62 -20.48
CA ASP A 70 -8.75 -3.29 -19.45
C ASP A 70 -7.89 -4.33 -18.72
N VAL A 71 -8.09 -4.49 -17.40
CA VAL A 71 -7.36 -5.41 -16.52
C VAL A 71 -8.37 -6.17 -15.65
N ALA A 72 -8.31 -7.50 -15.66
CA ALA A 72 -9.27 -8.33 -14.94
C ALA A 72 -8.99 -8.34 -13.42
N LYS A 73 -10.02 -8.61 -12.61
CA LYS A 73 -9.86 -8.81 -11.17
C LYS A 73 -8.80 -9.89 -10.87
N GLY A 74 -7.82 -9.53 -10.05
CA GLY A 74 -6.70 -10.38 -9.66
C GLY A 74 -5.54 -10.41 -10.66
N GLU A 75 -5.66 -9.80 -11.84
CA GLU A 75 -4.56 -9.71 -12.79
C GLU A 75 -3.43 -8.82 -12.25
N GLN A 76 -2.18 -9.20 -12.52
CA GLN A 76 -1.00 -8.42 -12.14
C GLN A 76 -0.86 -7.21 -13.08
N ILE A 77 -0.82 -6.03 -12.50
CA ILE A 77 -0.59 -4.78 -13.22
C ILE A 77 0.91 -4.66 -13.47
N THR A 78 1.32 -4.55 -14.74
CA THR A 78 2.71 -4.35 -15.13
C THR A 78 2.91 -2.96 -15.72
N GLU A 79 4.15 -2.47 -15.73
CA GLU A 79 4.53 -1.17 -16.31
C GLU A 79 3.99 -0.97 -17.74
N SER A 80 3.97 -2.05 -18.55
CA SER A 80 3.45 -2.03 -19.92
C SER A 80 1.94 -1.72 -20.02
N MET A 81 1.18 -1.89 -18.94
CA MET A 81 -0.25 -1.60 -18.86
C MET A 81 -0.54 -0.16 -18.41
N LEU A 82 0.49 0.63 -18.11
CA LEU A 82 0.37 1.96 -17.54
C LEU A 82 0.63 3.05 -18.59
N THR A 83 0.09 4.23 -18.35
CA THR A 83 0.38 5.47 -19.06
C THR A 83 0.36 6.65 -18.08
N GLU A 84 1.26 7.59 -18.28
CA GLU A 84 1.29 8.85 -17.54
C GLU A 84 0.10 9.73 -17.95
N VAL A 85 -0.60 10.31 -16.97
CA VAL A 85 -1.73 11.22 -17.14
C VAL A 85 -1.60 12.43 -16.20
N TYR A 86 -1.92 13.60 -16.72
CA TYR A 86 -1.95 14.85 -15.95
C TYR A 86 -3.32 14.99 -15.28
N VAL A 87 -3.36 14.96 -13.95
CA VAL A 87 -4.61 15.04 -13.17
C VAL A 87 -4.60 16.23 -12.20
N PRO A 88 -5.63 17.09 -12.17
CA PRO A 88 -5.70 18.18 -11.20
C PRO A 88 -5.84 17.65 -9.77
N GLU A 89 -5.02 18.15 -8.86
CA GLU A 89 -4.86 17.64 -7.48
C GLU A 89 -6.21 17.52 -6.76
N GLY A 90 -7.00 18.60 -6.82
CA GLY A 90 -8.32 18.70 -6.18
C GLY A 90 -9.48 18.02 -6.91
N ALA A 91 -9.22 17.34 -8.04
CA ALA A 91 -10.24 16.61 -8.81
C ALA A 91 -10.01 15.09 -8.86
N ALA A 92 -8.85 14.61 -8.39
CA ALA A 92 -8.48 13.20 -8.37
C ALA A 92 -8.37 12.64 -6.94
N ALA A 93 -8.39 11.31 -6.80
CA ALA A 93 -8.28 10.64 -5.50
C ALA A 93 -6.89 10.82 -4.89
N GLY A 94 -6.81 11.15 -3.59
CA GLY A 94 -5.55 11.51 -2.91
C GLY A 94 -4.57 10.35 -2.72
N ASP A 95 -5.03 9.11 -2.87
CA ASP A 95 -4.25 7.87 -2.85
C ASP A 95 -3.84 7.39 -4.26
N ARG A 96 -3.73 8.33 -5.21
CA ARG A 96 -3.28 8.08 -6.59
C ARG A 96 -1.82 7.67 -6.65
N PHE A 97 -1.50 6.74 -7.54
CA PHE A 97 -0.12 6.44 -7.90
C PHE A 97 0.45 7.57 -8.76
N LEU A 98 1.43 8.28 -8.21
CA LEU A 98 2.30 9.17 -8.95
C LEU A 98 3.44 8.35 -9.59
N LEU A 99 4.04 8.86 -10.67
CA LEU A 99 5.12 8.18 -11.39
C LEU A 99 6.29 7.82 -10.46
N ASN A 100 6.74 8.77 -9.64
CA ASN A 100 7.81 8.58 -8.67
C ASN A 100 7.45 7.58 -7.54
N THR A 101 6.18 7.44 -7.18
CA THR A 101 5.71 6.43 -6.21
C THR A 101 5.88 5.02 -6.77
N TRP A 102 5.54 4.82 -8.06
CA TRP A 102 5.75 3.54 -8.74
C TRP A 102 7.23 3.20 -8.91
N GLU A 103 8.06 4.17 -9.32
CA GLU A 103 9.51 4.00 -9.40
C GLU A 103 10.14 3.65 -8.03
N ALA A 104 9.65 4.26 -6.95
CA ALA A 104 10.11 3.98 -5.59
C ALA A 104 9.66 2.61 -5.05
N ALA A 105 8.58 2.03 -5.60
CA ALA A 105 8.10 0.69 -5.21
C ALA A 105 8.97 -0.46 -5.73
N GLY A 106 9.85 -0.20 -6.71
CA GLY A 106 10.80 -1.17 -7.26
C GLY A 106 10.12 -2.43 -7.81
N ASP A 107 10.57 -3.60 -7.37
CA ASP A 107 10.05 -4.91 -7.81
C ASP A 107 8.71 -5.31 -7.13
N THR A 108 8.05 -4.41 -6.39
CA THR A 108 6.77 -4.71 -5.71
C THR A 108 5.66 -5.00 -6.74
N PRO A 109 5.10 -6.22 -6.80
CA PRO A 109 4.00 -6.51 -7.71
C PRO A 109 2.69 -5.91 -7.22
N TYR A 110 1.86 -5.43 -8.14
CA TYR A 110 0.51 -4.93 -7.86
C TYR A 110 -0.55 -5.76 -8.58
N PHE A 111 -1.69 -5.99 -7.94
CA PHE A 111 -2.79 -6.80 -8.47
C PHE A 111 -4.12 -6.04 -8.39
N ALA A 112 -4.95 -6.14 -9.43
CA ALA A 112 -6.24 -5.43 -9.46
C ALA A 112 -7.25 -6.02 -8.44
N LYS A 113 -7.83 -5.19 -7.56
CA LYS A 113 -8.84 -5.64 -6.57
C LYS A 113 -10.20 -6.00 -7.18
N THR A 114 -10.49 -5.44 -8.34
CA THR A 114 -11.75 -5.56 -9.10
C THR A 114 -11.41 -5.51 -10.60
N ASP A 115 -12.38 -5.77 -11.47
CA ASP A 115 -12.22 -5.52 -12.90
C ASP A 115 -12.06 -4.00 -13.13
N LEU A 116 -11.00 -3.61 -13.85
CA LEU A 116 -10.65 -2.22 -14.15
C LEU A 116 -10.68 -1.99 -15.66
N THR A 117 -11.22 -0.86 -16.10
CA THR A 117 -11.26 -0.50 -17.52
C THR A 117 -10.08 0.39 -17.92
N ALA A 118 -9.76 0.42 -19.21
CA ALA A 118 -8.80 1.36 -19.77
C ALA A 118 -9.11 2.82 -19.36
N ASN A 119 -8.06 3.61 -19.13
CA ASN A 119 -8.06 4.97 -18.60
C ASN A 119 -8.50 5.10 -17.12
N THR A 120 -8.63 4.00 -16.37
CA THR A 120 -8.82 4.09 -14.91
C THR A 120 -7.54 4.62 -14.25
N LEU A 121 -7.67 5.67 -13.44
CA LEU A 121 -6.59 6.20 -12.61
C LEU A 121 -6.20 5.17 -11.55
N LEU A 122 -4.91 4.87 -11.44
CA LEU A 122 -4.39 3.90 -10.48
C LEU A 122 -4.34 4.52 -9.08
N THR A 123 -4.93 3.84 -8.09
CA THR A 123 -4.96 4.27 -6.68
C THR A 123 -4.68 3.11 -5.73
N GLU A 124 -4.14 3.37 -4.54
CA GLU A 124 -3.90 2.35 -3.51
C GLU A 124 -5.19 1.61 -3.12
N SER A 125 -6.31 2.33 -3.11
CA SER A 125 -7.64 1.77 -2.86
C SER A 125 -8.06 0.67 -3.85
N ILE A 126 -7.62 0.68 -5.12
CA ILE A 126 -8.01 -0.29 -6.16
C ILE A 126 -7.00 -1.40 -6.47
N VAL A 127 -5.81 -1.37 -5.86
CA VAL A 127 -4.78 -2.43 -6.01
C VAL A 127 -4.43 -3.13 -4.70
N TYR A 128 -4.08 -4.41 -4.75
CA TYR A 128 -3.27 -5.07 -3.72
C TYR A 128 -1.80 -4.92 -4.06
N ALA A 129 -0.95 -4.71 -3.06
CA ALA A 129 0.50 -4.75 -3.19
C ALA A 129 1.04 -6.10 -2.68
N GLU A 130 2.17 -6.55 -3.23
CA GLU A 130 2.94 -7.75 -2.84
C GLU A 130 2.25 -9.09 -3.13
N GLU A 131 1.07 -9.35 -2.57
CA GLU A 131 0.32 -10.60 -2.73
C GLU A 131 -1.15 -10.31 -3.11
N MET A 132 -1.72 -11.11 -4.01
CA MET A 132 -3.13 -11.03 -4.37
C MET A 132 -3.98 -11.60 -3.24
N ILE A 133 -4.88 -10.80 -2.67
CA ILE A 133 -5.83 -11.30 -1.66
C ILE A 133 -7.02 -11.98 -2.36
N THR A 134 -7.09 -13.30 -2.26
CA THR A 134 -8.17 -14.14 -2.80
C THR A 134 -9.35 -14.25 -1.82
N ASN A 135 -10.49 -14.76 -2.30
CA ASN A 135 -11.77 -14.76 -1.55
C ASN A 135 -11.77 -15.68 -0.31
N ASP A 136 -10.83 -16.62 -0.23
CA ASP A 136 -10.60 -17.58 0.86
C ASP A 136 -9.68 -17.03 1.97
N ILE A 137 -9.04 -15.87 1.79
CA ILE A 137 -8.14 -15.29 2.79
C ILE A 137 -8.92 -14.55 3.88
N ARG A 138 -8.56 -14.78 5.14
CA ARG A 138 -9.08 -14.11 6.34
C ARG A 138 -7.94 -13.63 7.22
N GLU A 139 -8.20 -12.68 8.09
CA GLU A 139 -7.29 -12.36 9.19
C GLU A 139 -7.47 -13.40 10.31
N GLY A 140 -6.39 -14.07 10.70
CA GLY A 140 -6.39 -15.07 11.77
C GLY A 140 -5.74 -14.53 13.04
N GLU A 141 -6.42 -14.70 14.19
CA GLU A 141 -5.93 -14.35 15.52
C GLU A 141 -5.37 -15.58 16.24
N TYR A 142 -4.11 -15.54 16.65
CA TYR A 142 -3.44 -16.70 17.27
C TYR A 142 -2.60 -16.33 18.49
N SER A 143 -2.89 -16.95 19.63
CA SER A 143 -2.26 -16.69 20.95
C SER A 143 -1.43 -17.85 21.52
N PHE A 144 -1.36 -18.97 20.80
CA PHE A 144 -0.57 -20.16 21.18
C PHE A 144 0.78 -20.26 20.47
N ILE A 145 1.08 -19.36 19.52
CA ILE A 145 2.35 -19.33 18.80
C ILE A 145 3.39 -18.67 19.71
N GLU A 146 4.56 -19.29 19.88
CA GLU A 146 5.67 -18.67 20.60
C GLU A 146 6.30 -17.58 19.72
N LEU A 147 6.02 -16.32 20.08
CA LEU A 147 6.48 -15.15 19.35
C LEU A 147 7.90 -14.74 19.79
N PRO A 148 8.75 -14.22 18.88
CA PRO A 148 9.99 -13.56 19.23
C PRO A 148 9.74 -12.37 20.16
N SER A 149 10.59 -12.18 21.18
CA SER A 149 10.50 -11.06 22.12
C SER A 149 10.75 -9.67 21.50
N LYS A 150 11.21 -9.63 20.25
CA LYS A 150 11.42 -8.42 19.43
C LYS A 150 10.62 -8.49 18.12
N LEU A 151 9.43 -9.08 18.16
CA LEU A 151 8.54 -9.07 16.99
C LEU A 151 7.99 -7.65 16.78
N GLU A 152 8.10 -7.16 15.55
CA GLU A 152 7.61 -5.84 15.14
C GLU A 152 6.44 -6.00 14.15
N VAL A 153 5.44 -5.13 14.26
CA VAL A 153 4.32 -5.10 13.31
C VAL A 153 4.83 -4.73 11.91
N GLY A 154 4.28 -5.38 10.88
CA GLY A 154 4.71 -5.24 9.49
C GLY A 154 5.85 -6.17 9.06
N LYS A 155 6.55 -6.83 10.00
CA LYS A 155 7.59 -7.81 9.67
C LYS A 155 7.01 -9.13 9.18
N TYR A 156 7.81 -9.88 8.43
CA TYR A 156 7.46 -11.22 7.94
C TYR A 156 8.02 -12.28 8.88
N ILE A 157 7.23 -13.33 9.11
CA ILE A 157 7.59 -14.50 9.91
C ILE A 157 7.37 -15.80 9.14
N ASP A 158 8.22 -16.79 9.38
CA ASP A 158 7.87 -18.20 9.19
C ASP A 158 7.29 -18.72 10.50
N ILE A 159 6.19 -19.46 10.42
CA ILE A 159 5.60 -20.17 11.56
C ILE A 159 5.97 -21.64 11.41
N ARG A 160 6.50 -22.23 12.47
CA ARG A 160 7.09 -23.58 12.48
C ARG A 160 6.51 -24.42 13.60
N ILE A 161 6.55 -25.73 13.43
CA ILE A 161 6.19 -26.71 14.47
C ILE A 161 7.38 -27.63 14.74
N GLN A 162 7.79 -27.71 16.01
CA GLN A 162 8.89 -28.55 16.48
C GLN A 162 8.38 -29.59 17.46
N PHE A 163 8.56 -30.87 17.12
CA PHE A 163 8.19 -32.01 17.96
C PHE A 163 9.27 -32.31 19.00
N PRO A 164 8.93 -32.97 20.14
CA PRO A 164 9.93 -33.40 21.15
C PRO A 164 10.98 -34.39 20.64
N THR A 165 10.76 -34.98 19.46
CA THR A 165 11.73 -35.83 18.74
C THR A 165 12.86 -35.04 18.08
N GLY A 166 12.73 -33.70 18.00
CA GLY A 166 13.62 -32.83 17.26
C GLY A 166 13.22 -32.63 15.78
N ASP A 167 12.14 -33.28 15.32
CA ASP A 167 11.58 -33.01 14.00
C ASP A 167 10.97 -31.60 13.95
N ASP A 168 11.36 -30.81 12.96
CA ASP A 168 10.98 -29.41 12.82
C ASP A 168 10.52 -29.11 11.38
N PHE A 169 9.31 -28.56 11.25
CA PHE A 169 8.66 -28.33 9.97
C PHE A 169 8.20 -26.88 9.82
N VAL A 170 8.25 -26.36 8.59
CA VAL A 170 7.63 -25.08 8.24
C VAL A 170 6.13 -25.31 8.11
N LEU A 171 5.37 -24.65 8.98
CA LEU A 171 3.91 -24.70 9.00
C LEU A 171 3.35 -23.67 8.02
N PHE A 172 3.69 -22.39 8.22
CA PHE A 172 3.39 -21.30 7.28
C PHE A 172 4.65 -20.50 6.98
N SER A 173 4.68 -19.93 5.79
CA SER A 173 5.87 -19.30 5.24
C SER A 173 5.62 -17.85 4.86
N LYS A 174 6.56 -16.97 5.24
CA LYS A 174 6.58 -15.53 4.91
C LYS A 174 5.23 -14.83 5.15
N LYS A 175 4.67 -14.99 6.36
CA LYS A 175 3.44 -14.32 6.80
C LYS A 175 3.73 -12.92 7.34
N LYS A 176 3.03 -11.91 6.84
CA LYS A 176 3.14 -10.51 7.31
C LYS A 176 2.36 -10.34 8.62
N VAL A 177 3.03 -9.85 9.66
CA VAL A 177 2.40 -9.51 10.95
C VAL A 177 1.54 -8.26 10.76
N LYS A 178 0.22 -8.40 10.87
CA LYS A 178 -0.74 -7.29 10.80
C LYS A 178 -0.82 -6.52 12.11
N ASP A 179 -0.83 -7.25 13.22
CA ASP A 179 -0.76 -6.70 14.58
C ASP A 179 -0.16 -7.74 15.53
N ALA A 180 0.34 -7.31 16.68
CA ALA A 180 0.86 -8.16 17.74
C ALA A 180 0.63 -7.53 19.13
N LEU A 181 -0.08 -8.24 20.01
CA LEU A 181 -0.42 -7.79 21.36
C LEU A 181 -0.07 -8.88 22.38
N GLY A 182 1.05 -8.68 23.08
CA GLY A 182 1.55 -9.62 24.08
C GLY A 182 1.97 -10.96 23.47
N VAL A 183 1.12 -11.97 23.60
CA VAL A 183 1.33 -13.32 23.02
C VAL A 183 0.43 -13.58 21.80
N THR A 184 -0.48 -12.67 21.48
CA THR A 184 -1.39 -12.80 20.34
C THR A 184 -0.81 -12.10 19.11
N VAL A 185 -0.89 -12.76 17.95
CA VAL A 185 -0.50 -12.21 16.65
C VAL A 185 -1.65 -12.32 15.65
N TRP A 186 -1.77 -11.32 14.77
CA TRP A 186 -2.71 -11.30 13.66
C TRP A 186 -1.95 -11.35 12.32
N PHE A 187 -2.40 -12.20 11.40
CA PHE A 187 -1.86 -12.29 10.03
C PHE A 187 -2.89 -12.90 9.07
N ASP A 188 -2.70 -12.67 7.78
CA ASP A 188 -3.58 -13.20 6.73
C ASP A 188 -3.36 -14.71 6.51
N ILE A 189 -4.44 -15.49 6.49
CA ILE A 189 -4.43 -16.95 6.37
C ILE A 189 -5.53 -17.43 5.39
N ASP A 190 -5.23 -18.41 4.54
CA ASP A 190 -6.21 -19.06 3.65
C ASP A 190 -6.92 -20.26 4.29
N GLU A 191 -8.03 -20.73 3.71
CA GLU A 191 -8.83 -21.83 4.28
C GLU A 191 -8.04 -23.15 4.41
N GLY A 192 -7.12 -23.44 3.49
CA GLY A 192 -6.26 -24.61 3.55
C GLY A 192 -5.21 -24.50 4.65
N GLU A 193 -4.69 -23.29 4.86
CA GLU A 193 -3.85 -22.96 6.00
C GLU A 193 -4.62 -23.03 7.33
N ILE A 194 -5.88 -22.56 7.43
CA ILE A 194 -6.71 -22.71 8.64
C ILE A 194 -6.86 -24.19 9.05
N MET A 195 -7.12 -25.08 8.08
CA MET A 195 -7.16 -26.53 8.32
C MET A 195 -5.80 -27.08 8.73
N THR A 196 -4.73 -26.59 8.11
CA THR A 196 -3.34 -26.98 8.41
C THR A 196 -2.91 -26.56 9.83
N MET A 197 -3.27 -25.34 10.26
CA MET A 197 -3.08 -24.86 11.64
C MET A 197 -3.87 -25.73 12.62
N SER A 198 -5.12 -26.07 12.28
CA SER A 198 -5.96 -26.93 13.10
C SER A 198 -5.33 -28.32 13.32
N SER A 199 -4.72 -28.91 12.28
CA SER A 199 -3.93 -30.14 12.42
C SER A 199 -2.72 -29.97 13.34
N ALA A 200 -1.96 -28.87 13.15
CA ALA A 200 -0.75 -28.58 13.91
C ALA A 200 -1.03 -28.31 15.40
N ILE A 201 -2.11 -27.61 15.73
CA ILE A 201 -2.57 -27.38 17.11
C ILE A 201 -2.83 -28.73 17.80
N VAL A 202 -3.51 -29.67 17.14
CA VAL A 202 -3.82 -30.97 17.75
C VAL A 202 -2.54 -31.80 17.92
N ASP A 203 -1.63 -31.83 16.94
CA ASP A 203 -0.31 -32.46 17.11
C ASP A 203 0.50 -31.79 18.24
N ALA A 204 0.44 -30.46 18.40
CA ALA A 204 1.08 -29.73 19.48
C ALA A 204 0.56 -30.16 20.86
N TYR A 205 -0.75 -30.19 21.07
CA TYR A 205 -1.34 -30.60 22.35
C TYR A 205 -1.18 -32.09 22.65
N GLU A 206 -1.41 -32.98 21.68
CA GLU A 206 -1.29 -34.43 21.89
C GLU A 206 0.17 -34.86 22.05
N GLN A 207 1.03 -34.45 21.13
CA GLN A 207 2.41 -34.93 21.02
C GLN A 207 3.42 -34.05 21.76
N GLY A 208 3.00 -32.87 22.23
CA GLY A 208 3.86 -31.93 22.95
C GLY A 208 4.79 -31.15 22.04
N ALA A 209 4.43 -31.00 20.77
CA ALA A 209 5.14 -30.10 19.88
C ALA A 209 4.84 -28.64 20.24
N LYS A 210 5.78 -27.74 19.95
CA LYS A 210 5.58 -26.29 20.09
C LYS A 210 5.46 -25.65 18.71
N ILE A 211 4.57 -24.67 18.61
CA ILE A 211 4.41 -23.83 17.41
C ILE A 211 5.07 -22.49 17.72
N TYR A 212 6.01 -22.06 16.89
CA TYR A 212 6.83 -20.86 17.13
C TYR A 212 7.05 -20.06 15.85
N ALA A 213 7.31 -18.76 15.99
CA ALA A 213 7.55 -17.86 14.87
C ALA A 213 9.04 -17.47 14.77
N LEU A 214 9.57 -17.39 13.55
CA LEU A 214 10.90 -16.87 13.24
C LEU A 214 10.78 -15.67 12.27
N PRO A 215 11.30 -14.49 12.62
CA PRO A 215 11.25 -13.33 11.75
C PRO A 215 12.30 -13.43 10.65
N TYR A 216 11.97 -12.91 9.47
CA TYR A 216 12.92 -12.69 8.40
C TYR A 216 13.92 -11.59 8.81
N VAL A 217 15.18 -11.73 8.41
CA VAL A 217 16.23 -10.73 8.65
C VAL A 217 16.18 -9.65 7.58
N ASP A 218 15.97 -10.06 6.34
CA ASP A 218 15.72 -9.20 5.18
C ASP A 218 14.62 -9.83 4.33
N GLU A 219 13.40 -9.33 4.49
CA GLU A 219 12.22 -9.80 3.78
C GLU A 219 12.29 -9.62 2.24
N HIS A 220 13.15 -8.76 1.71
CA HIS A 220 13.29 -8.54 0.26
C HIS A 220 14.27 -9.54 -0.35
N MET A 221 15.41 -9.76 0.31
CA MET A 221 16.46 -10.66 -0.18
C MET A 221 16.17 -12.14 0.07
N GLN A 222 15.33 -12.47 1.06
CA GLN A 222 15.03 -13.85 1.42
C GLN A 222 13.77 -14.38 0.71
N GLN A 223 13.95 -15.50 0.00
CA GLN A 223 12.84 -16.24 -0.62
C GLN A 223 11.93 -16.90 0.43
N LYS A 224 10.68 -17.11 0.05
CA LYS A 224 9.64 -17.78 0.87
C LYS A 224 10.01 -19.26 1.06
N SER A 225 10.16 -19.70 2.31
CA SER A 225 10.39 -21.12 2.65
C SER A 225 9.29 -22.02 2.08
N GLU A 226 9.61 -23.26 1.73
CA GLU A 226 8.60 -24.27 1.38
C GLU A 226 7.88 -24.77 2.64
N MET A 227 6.56 -24.95 2.59
CA MET A 227 5.77 -25.52 3.68
C MET A 227 5.96 -27.05 3.69
N THR A 228 6.42 -27.59 4.82
CA THR A 228 6.83 -29.01 4.94
C THR A 228 6.06 -29.81 5.99
N TYR A 229 5.13 -29.19 6.71
CA TYR A 229 4.39 -29.86 7.78
C TYR A 229 3.40 -30.93 7.24
N PRO A 230 3.53 -32.21 7.66
CA PRO A 230 2.64 -33.28 7.21
C PRO A 230 1.33 -33.31 8.01
N VAL A 231 0.28 -32.69 7.46
CA VAL A 231 -1.09 -32.69 8.04
C VAL A 231 -1.62 -34.10 8.34
N LYS A 232 -2.46 -34.23 9.38
CA LYS A 232 -3.15 -35.48 9.71
C LYS A 232 -4.04 -35.95 8.55
N LEU A 233 -4.15 -37.27 8.35
CA LEU A 233 -4.88 -37.87 7.23
C LEU A 233 -6.36 -37.43 7.16
N ASN A 234 -7.04 -37.35 8.31
CA ASN A 234 -8.42 -36.89 8.37
C ASN A 234 -8.58 -35.40 7.96
N VAL A 235 -7.59 -34.56 8.27
CA VAL A 235 -7.58 -33.14 7.86
C VAL A 235 -7.24 -33.02 6.37
N LYS A 236 -6.31 -33.85 5.85
CA LYS A 236 -6.04 -33.95 4.41
C LYS A 236 -7.29 -34.29 3.61
N GLU A 237 -8.07 -35.24 4.09
CA GLU A 237 -9.36 -35.62 3.49
C GLU A 237 -10.42 -34.52 3.51
N LEU A 238 -10.36 -33.56 4.46
CA LEU A 238 -11.21 -32.38 4.47
C LEU A 238 -10.69 -31.36 3.44
N ILE A 239 -9.39 -31.10 3.45
CA ILE A 239 -8.71 -30.19 2.50
C ILE A 239 -8.99 -30.59 1.03
N GLU A 240 -8.95 -31.88 0.71
CA GLU A 240 -9.23 -32.38 -0.65
C GLU A 240 -10.71 -32.25 -1.09
N LYS A 241 -11.63 -32.03 -0.15
CA LYS A 241 -13.08 -32.00 -0.39
C LYS A 241 -13.70 -30.61 -0.22
N ASP A 242 -12.96 -29.64 0.34
CA ASP A 242 -13.48 -28.30 0.60
C ASP A 242 -13.51 -27.45 -0.69
N PRO A 243 -14.69 -26.93 -1.10
CA PRO A 243 -14.81 -26.13 -2.31
C PRO A 243 -14.21 -24.72 -2.18
N ASN A 244 -13.81 -24.27 -0.98
CA ASN A 244 -13.26 -22.94 -0.74
C ASN A 244 -11.74 -22.90 -0.84
N ILE A 245 -11.04 -24.05 -0.80
CA ILE A 245 -9.57 -24.09 -0.85
C ILE A 245 -9.09 -23.95 -2.29
N VAL A 246 -8.52 -22.80 -2.63
CA VAL A 246 -8.06 -22.51 -4.00
C VAL A 246 -6.76 -23.28 -4.34
N ASN A 247 -5.90 -23.54 -3.35
CA ASN A 247 -4.50 -23.98 -3.55
C ASN A 247 -4.18 -25.41 -3.09
N ILE A 248 -5.10 -26.37 -3.28
CA ILE A 248 -4.98 -27.79 -2.85
C ILE A 248 -3.63 -28.46 -3.25
N ALA A 249 -3.03 -28.05 -4.38
CA ALA A 249 -1.75 -28.60 -4.85
C ALA A 249 -0.58 -28.36 -3.88
N LYS A 250 -0.56 -27.23 -3.15
CA LYS A 250 0.52 -26.90 -2.19
C LYS A 250 0.54 -27.82 -0.96
N LEU A 251 -0.61 -28.40 -0.61
CA LEU A 251 -0.82 -29.17 0.63
C LEU A 251 -0.59 -30.68 0.46
N ASN A 252 -0.40 -31.16 -0.78
CA ASN A 252 -0.47 -32.58 -1.11
C ASN A 252 0.88 -33.33 -1.16
N LEU A 253 2.01 -32.62 -1.16
CA LEU A 253 3.33 -33.21 -1.44
C LEU A 253 3.93 -34.04 -0.29
N GLU A 254 3.49 -33.82 0.95
CA GLU A 254 4.22 -34.25 2.16
C GLU A 254 3.82 -35.61 2.78
N GLN A 255 3.12 -36.49 2.03
CA GLN A 255 2.69 -37.79 2.56
C GLN A 255 3.83 -38.66 3.09
N GLN A 256 5.04 -38.53 2.54
CA GLN A 256 6.21 -39.31 2.98
C GLN A 256 6.71 -38.91 4.37
N ASN A 257 6.47 -37.67 4.81
CA ASN A 257 6.90 -37.19 6.13
C ASN A 257 5.96 -37.65 7.27
N ARG A 258 4.67 -37.91 7.02
CA ARG A 258 3.72 -38.27 8.10
C ARG A 258 4.09 -39.58 8.80
N ALA A 259 4.38 -40.63 8.04
CA ALA A 259 4.72 -41.94 8.60
C ALA A 259 6.01 -41.88 9.46
N ARG A 260 7.01 -41.12 9.01
CA ARG A 260 8.27 -40.88 9.72
C ARG A 260 8.04 -40.17 11.06
N VAL A 261 7.23 -39.10 11.06
CA VAL A 261 6.87 -38.37 12.30
C VAL A 261 6.13 -39.28 13.28
N GLU A 262 5.16 -40.07 12.80
CA GLU A 262 4.42 -41.00 13.66
C GLU A 262 5.26 -42.17 14.19
N GLU A 263 6.29 -42.62 13.46
CA GLU A 263 7.25 -43.61 13.94
C GLU A 263 8.16 -43.02 15.03
N ASN A 264 8.76 -41.84 14.77
CA ASN A 264 9.59 -41.12 15.74
C ASN A 264 8.83 -40.83 17.05
N LEU A 265 7.57 -40.43 16.97
CA LEU A 265 6.72 -40.14 18.13
C LEU A 265 6.30 -41.37 18.95
N LYS A 266 6.28 -42.56 18.33
CA LYS A 266 6.08 -43.85 19.02
C LYS A 266 7.37 -44.38 19.65
N ALA A 267 8.53 -44.05 19.10
CA ALA A 267 9.83 -44.43 19.64
C ALA A 267 10.21 -43.62 20.91
N LEU A 268 9.62 -42.43 21.10
CA LEU A 268 9.83 -41.57 22.26
C LEU A 268 8.88 -41.96 23.41
N ASP A 269 9.43 -42.27 24.58
CA ASP A 269 8.63 -42.68 25.75
C ASP A 269 7.94 -41.48 26.43
N GLU A 270 6.75 -41.73 26.98
CA GLU A 270 5.94 -40.68 27.62
C GLU A 270 6.65 -40.00 28.80
N ILE A 271 7.49 -40.72 29.55
CA ILE A 271 8.26 -40.13 30.66
C ILE A 271 9.29 -39.11 30.15
N THR A 272 9.90 -39.35 28.99
CA THR A 272 10.79 -38.36 28.34
C THR A 272 9.99 -37.18 27.77
N LYS A 273 8.82 -37.42 27.17
CA LYS A 273 7.92 -36.33 26.72
C LYS A 273 7.52 -35.42 27.88
N GLU A 274 7.10 -35.98 29.01
CA GLU A 274 6.76 -35.21 30.23
C GLU A 274 7.95 -34.39 30.76
N LYS A 275 9.16 -34.98 30.78
CA LYS A 275 10.38 -34.26 31.20
C LYS A 275 10.73 -33.09 30.27
N ILE A 276 10.60 -33.27 28.96
CA ILE A 276 10.84 -32.20 27.97
C ILE A 276 9.83 -31.07 28.21
N ARG A 277 8.52 -31.39 28.24
CA ARG A 277 7.44 -30.42 28.52
C ARG A 277 7.67 -29.66 29.82
N ALA A 278 8.07 -30.34 30.89
CA ALA A 278 8.36 -29.71 32.18
C ALA A 278 9.57 -28.77 32.14
N GLY A 279 10.64 -29.14 31.42
CA GLY A 279 11.82 -28.31 31.21
C GLY A 279 11.54 -27.06 30.37
N GLU A 280 10.75 -27.21 29.30
CA GLU A 280 10.31 -26.09 28.45
C GLU A 280 9.40 -25.14 29.24
N ALA A 281 8.41 -25.66 29.98
CA ALA A 281 7.54 -24.84 30.83
C ALA A 281 8.32 -24.07 31.91
N ALA A 282 9.31 -24.71 32.56
CA ALA A 282 10.18 -24.04 33.53
C ALA A 282 11.01 -22.92 32.87
N THR A 283 11.53 -23.17 31.66
CA THR A 283 12.30 -22.17 30.89
C THR A 283 11.43 -20.99 30.48
N LYS A 284 10.21 -21.25 29.98
CA LYS A 284 9.23 -20.23 29.58
C LYS A 284 8.84 -19.35 30.78
N ASN A 285 8.53 -19.95 31.93
CA ASN A 285 8.23 -19.20 33.15
C ASN A 285 9.41 -18.32 33.61
N ALA A 286 10.65 -18.80 33.48
CA ALA A 286 11.84 -18.01 33.80
C ALA A 286 12.04 -16.82 32.83
N LEU A 287 11.79 -17.02 31.54
CA LEU A 287 11.83 -15.97 30.51
C LEU A 287 10.77 -14.89 30.77
N THR A 288 9.52 -15.26 31.06
CA THR A 288 8.46 -14.31 31.40
C THR A 288 8.85 -13.47 32.63
N GLN A 289 9.37 -14.10 33.69
CA GLN A 289 9.83 -13.38 34.89
C GLN A 289 11.01 -12.44 34.62
N ASP A 290 11.89 -12.77 33.68
CA ASP A 290 13.00 -11.89 33.28
C ASP A 290 12.50 -10.68 32.47
N GLN A 291 11.53 -10.89 31.57
CA GLN A 291 10.88 -9.81 30.82
C GLN A 291 10.07 -8.85 31.72
N GLU A 292 9.35 -9.40 32.70
CA GLU A 292 8.63 -8.61 33.72
C GLU A 292 9.59 -7.75 34.55
N LYS A 293 10.76 -8.29 34.93
CA LYS A 293 11.80 -7.52 35.65
C LYS A 293 12.39 -6.41 34.80
N ARG A 294 12.84 -6.70 33.58
CA ARG A 294 13.42 -5.68 32.68
C ARG A 294 12.45 -4.54 32.42
N SER A 295 11.19 -4.85 32.10
CA SER A 295 10.17 -3.81 31.89
C SER A 295 9.85 -3.03 33.18
N ALA A 296 9.98 -3.62 34.36
CA ALA A 296 9.88 -2.89 35.64
C ALA A 296 11.09 -1.97 35.87
N GLU A 297 12.31 -2.43 35.60
CA GLU A 297 13.55 -1.64 35.68
C GLU A 297 13.54 -0.46 34.70
N GLU A 298 13.12 -0.67 33.45
CA GLU A 298 12.95 0.37 32.43
C GLU A 298 11.94 1.45 32.88
N ARG A 299 10.79 1.05 33.44
CA ARG A 299 9.80 2.00 33.99
C ARG A 299 10.34 2.79 35.18
N ILE A 300 11.12 2.16 36.06
CA ILE A 300 11.76 2.85 37.20
C ILE A 300 12.82 3.84 36.70
N ASN A 301 13.62 3.48 35.70
CA ASN A 301 14.62 4.37 35.11
C ASN A 301 13.96 5.59 34.46
N ALA A 302 12.91 5.40 33.64
CA ALA A 302 12.16 6.49 33.03
C ALA A 302 11.51 7.43 34.06
N LEU A 303 11.00 6.90 35.17
CA LEU A 303 10.49 7.71 36.30
C LEU A 303 11.60 8.53 36.98
N ASN A 304 12.77 7.93 37.18
CA ASN A 304 13.92 8.61 37.77
C ASN A 304 14.48 9.71 36.85
N GLU A 305 14.48 9.49 35.54
CA GLU A 305 14.86 10.48 34.53
C GLU A 305 13.87 11.65 34.48
N HIS A 306 12.57 11.37 34.51
CA HIS A 306 11.53 12.41 34.59
C HIS A 306 11.65 13.26 35.87
N GLN A 307 11.87 12.63 37.02
CA GLN A 307 12.07 13.34 38.29
C GLN A 307 13.35 14.18 38.28
N GLN A 308 14.42 13.73 37.63
CA GLN A 308 15.65 14.52 37.44
C GLN A 308 15.42 15.72 36.52
N GLN A 309 14.62 15.58 35.46
CA GLN A 309 14.22 16.69 34.60
C GLN A 309 13.35 17.71 35.35
N GLU A 310 12.31 17.28 36.07
CA GLU A 310 11.49 18.17 36.90
C GLU A 310 12.33 18.89 37.96
N GLN A 311 13.27 18.19 38.60
CA GLN A 311 14.18 18.81 39.57
C GLN A 311 15.15 19.81 38.91
N TYR A 312 15.62 19.52 37.70
CA TYR A 312 16.47 20.45 36.93
C TYR A 312 15.69 21.71 36.54
N ASP A 313 14.47 21.59 36.04
CA ASP A 313 13.63 22.73 35.63
C ASP A 313 13.21 23.60 36.83
N LEU A 314 12.92 22.98 37.99
CA LEU A 314 12.62 23.68 39.24
C LEU A 314 13.81 24.47 39.82
N VAL A 315 15.04 24.07 39.50
CA VAL A 315 16.28 24.76 39.96
C VAL A 315 16.83 25.72 38.88
N GLY A 316 16.60 25.43 37.60
CA GLY A 316 17.10 26.18 36.45
C GLY A 316 16.30 27.42 36.06
N GLY A 317 15.05 27.58 36.55
CA GLY A 317 14.21 28.76 36.26
C GLY A 317 14.62 30.07 36.95
N GLY A 318 15.83 30.13 37.54
CA GLY A 318 16.18 31.07 38.61
C GLY A 318 17.44 31.93 38.43
N GLU A 319 18.03 32.06 37.23
CA GLU A 319 19.11 33.03 36.99
C GLU A 319 19.06 33.58 35.55
N GLY A 320 18.62 34.84 35.42
CA GLY A 320 18.33 35.47 34.12
C GLY A 320 17.93 36.94 34.20
N GLY A 321 18.54 37.70 35.12
CA GLY A 321 18.31 39.15 35.25
C GLY A 321 19.36 39.83 36.12
N SER A 322 19.98 40.90 35.59
CA SER A 322 21.12 41.68 36.14
C SER A 322 22.43 40.87 36.28
N GLU A 323 23.65 41.38 36.10
CA GLU A 323 24.18 42.68 35.60
C GLU A 323 25.14 42.37 34.41
N GLU A 324 25.53 43.30 33.54
CA GLU A 324 25.23 44.74 33.45
C GLU A 324 24.00 45.03 32.55
#